data_AF-Q7XY55-F1
#
_entry.id   AF-Q7XY55-F1
#
_cell.length_a   1.000
_cell.length_b   1.000
_cell.length_c   1.000
_cell.angle_alpha   90.00
_cell.angle_beta   90.00
_cell.angle_gamma   90.00
#
_symmetry.space_group_name_H-M   'P 1'
#
loop_
_entity.id
_entity.type
_entity.pdbx_description
1 polymer ?
#
loop_
_entity_poly.entity_id
_entity_poly.type
_entity_poly.pdbx_seq_one_letter_code
_entity_poly.pdbx_strand_id
1 'polypeptide(L)'
;NFGTRALLAQLTGYASSYADAIDGRPSAPLATTELAGGARISYIFHERFGRELGAMDAFELLGTEEIRTALRNATGHRTPLFIPEAAFELLVRKQIHRFLRPSLACVDMVYDELTRLAEFVEGNELARFPKLRRAVSDATLKLLRERKKPTIEMVHSLVEMEMSYVNTYHPDFVGGRKAIGAIFGFHRTVAVRTCGAVRGLAQSGQ
;
A
#
# COMPACT_ATOMS: atom_id res chain seq x y z
N ASN A 1 22.95 -1.51 45.85
CA ASN A 1 23.61 -0.82 44.73
C ASN A 1 22.72 0.29 44.17
N PHE A 2 23.03 1.54 44.51
CA PHE A 2 22.27 2.73 44.10
C PHE A 2 22.45 3.04 42.60
N GLY A 3 23.64 2.80 42.04
CA GLY A 3 23.95 3.05 40.62
C GLY A 3 23.16 2.21 39.62
N THR A 4 22.87 0.93 39.93
CA THR A 4 22.06 0.08 39.07
C THR A 4 20.59 0.52 39.03
N ARG A 5 20.04 0.99 40.16
CA ARG A 5 18.68 1.55 40.21
C ARG A 5 18.55 2.83 39.37
N ALA A 6 19.52 3.73 39.46
CA ALA A 6 19.54 4.96 38.67
C ALA A 6 19.64 4.69 37.17
N LEU A 7 20.48 3.73 36.76
CA LEU A 7 20.59 3.33 35.35
C LEU A 7 19.27 2.76 34.82
N LEU A 8 18.65 1.84 35.55
CA LEU A 8 17.38 1.24 35.14
C LEU A 8 16.25 2.28 35.04
N ALA A 9 16.20 3.24 35.97
CA ALA A 9 15.24 4.33 35.91
C ALA A 9 15.39 5.16 34.62
N GLN A 10 16.63 5.49 34.24
CA GLN A 10 16.91 6.25 33.02
C GLN A 10 16.56 5.47 31.74
N LEU A 11 16.91 4.18 31.69
CA LEU A 11 16.55 3.31 30.55
C LEU A 11 15.03 3.14 30.42
N THR A 12 14.34 2.95 31.54
CA THR A 12 12.88 2.79 31.57
C THR A 12 12.20 4.09 31.16
N GLY A 13 12.66 5.23 31.66
CA GLY A 13 12.16 6.55 31.28
C GLY A 13 12.31 6.82 29.78
N TYR A 14 13.46 6.46 29.19
CA TYR A 14 13.65 6.55 27.73
C TYR A 14 12.66 5.66 26.97
N ALA A 15 12.55 4.38 27.35
CA ALA A 15 11.66 3.43 26.67
C ALA A 15 10.19 3.86 26.74
N SER A 16 9.73 4.32 27.91
CA SER A 16 8.38 4.89 28.08
C SER A 16 8.19 6.13 27.23
N SER A 17 9.14 7.07 27.23
CA SER A 17 9.04 8.30 26.44
C SER A 17 9.04 8.01 24.93
N TYR A 18 9.78 7.01 24.47
CA TYR A 18 9.78 6.58 23.07
C TYR A 18 8.44 5.95 22.67
N ALA A 19 7.88 5.09 23.53
CA ALA A 19 6.54 4.54 23.32
C ALA A 19 5.46 5.63 23.32
N ASP A 20 5.52 6.56 24.27
CA ASP A 20 4.60 7.68 24.38
C ASP A 20 4.66 8.61 23.16
N ALA A 21 5.86 8.83 22.59
CA ALA A 21 6.02 9.59 21.35
C ALA A 21 5.38 8.89 20.14
N ILE A 22 5.45 7.56 20.08
CA ILE A 22 4.75 6.77 19.05
C ILE A 22 3.24 6.82 19.28
N ASP A 23 2.77 6.72 20.51
CA ASP A 23 1.34 6.75 20.87
C ASP A 23 0.70 8.15 20.77
N GLY A 24 1.48 9.18 20.42
CA GLY A 24 1.00 10.55 20.31
C GLY A 24 0.75 11.24 21.66
N ARG A 25 1.39 10.75 22.73
CA ARG A 25 1.37 11.34 24.08
C ARG A 25 2.76 11.87 24.49
N PRO A 26 3.44 12.69 23.67
CA PRO A 26 4.78 13.12 24.01
C PRO A 26 4.77 13.97 25.28
N SER A 27 5.79 13.75 26.11
CA SER A 27 6.03 14.50 27.35
C SER A 27 6.51 15.94 27.11
N ALA A 28 6.94 16.27 25.89
CA ALA A 28 7.30 17.62 25.46
C ALA A 28 6.22 18.23 24.54
N PRO A 29 6.04 19.56 24.55
CA PRO A 29 5.06 20.22 23.68
C PRO A 29 5.34 19.91 22.21
N LEU A 30 4.34 19.39 21.52
CA LEU A 30 4.39 19.11 20.09
C LEU A 30 4.50 20.41 19.30
N ALA A 31 5.41 20.43 18.31
CA ALA A 31 5.41 21.46 17.31
C ALA A 31 4.09 21.39 16.52
N THR A 32 3.32 22.47 16.47
CA THR A 32 2.04 22.54 15.74
C THR A 32 2.21 22.71 14.22
N THR A 33 3.46 22.70 13.74
CA THR A 33 3.81 23.00 12.35
C THR A 33 4.00 21.76 11.49
N GLU A 34 4.34 20.61 12.08
CA GLU A 34 4.58 19.35 11.35
C GLU A 34 3.98 18.15 12.09
N LEU A 35 3.50 17.18 11.31
CA LEU A 35 3.08 15.88 11.84
C LEU A 35 4.33 15.09 12.26
N ALA A 36 4.31 14.57 13.49
CA ALA A 36 5.39 13.76 14.04
C ALA A 36 4.84 12.52 14.75
N GLY A 37 5.69 11.51 14.89
CA GLY A 37 5.43 10.30 15.65
C GLY A 37 4.28 9.47 15.09
N GLY A 38 3.38 9.01 15.97
CA GLY A 38 2.24 8.18 15.58
C GLY A 38 1.34 8.81 14.52
N ALA A 39 1.10 10.12 14.61
CA ALA A 39 0.29 10.83 13.63
C ALA A 39 0.93 10.80 12.23
N ARG A 40 2.26 10.94 12.16
CA ARG A 40 3.00 10.87 10.90
C ARG A 40 3.01 9.46 10.32
N ILE A 41 3.16 8.43 11.16
CA ILE A 41 3.05 7.03 10.74
C ILE A 41 1.65 6.74 10.16
N SER A 42 0.60 7.20 10.84
CA SER A 42 -0.78 7.06 10.34
C SER A 42 -0.98 7.74 8.98
N TYR A 43 -0.44 8.95 8.80
CA TYR A 43 -0.44 9.65 7.52
C TYR A 43 0.30 8.86 6.42
N ILE A 44 1.45 8.25 6.74
CA ILE A 44 2.21 7.43 5.79
C ILE A 44 1.33 6.26 5.29
N PHE A 45 0.67 5.54 6.19
CA PHE A 45 -0.18 4.41 5.82
C PHE A 45 -1.42 4.81 5.02
N HIS A 46 -2.18 5.79 5.50
CA HIS A 46 -3.50 6.08 4.93
C HIS A 46 -3.45 7.06 3.77
N GLU A 47 -2.66 8.13 3.89
CA GLU A 47 -2.66 9.20 2.90
C GLU A 47 -1.58 9.05 1.85
N ARG A 48 -0.39 8.59 2.23
CA ARG A 48 0.72 8.46 1.27
C ARG A 48 0.66 7.12 0.54
N PHE A 49 0.72 6.02 1.27
CA PHE A 49 0.67 4.68 0.70
C PHE A 49 -0.68 4.41 0.03
N GLY A 50 -1.80 4.72 0.70
CA GLY A 50 -3.14 4.60 0.11
C GLY A 50 -3.31 5.39 -1.20
N ARG A 51 -2.78 6.62 -1.27
CA ARG A 51 -2.81 7.43 -2.50
C ARG A 51 -1.91 6.86 -3.60
N GLU A 52 -0.72 6.38 -3.24
CA GLU A 52 0.19 5.77 -4.20
C GLU A 52 -0.44 4.53 -4.84
N LEU A 53 -1.09 3.67 -4.04
CA LEU A 53 -1.84 2.53 -4.55
C LEU A 53 -3.05 2.95 -5.39
N GLY A 54 -3.81 3.97 -4.97
CA GLY A 54 -4.98 4.46 -5.70
C GLY A 54 -4.63 5.16 -7.02
N ALA A 55 -3.41 5.69 -7.16
CA ALA A 55 -2.93 6.30 -8.39
C ALA A 55 -2.38 5.28 -9.40
N MET A 56 -2.23 4.01 -9.01
CA MET A 56 -1.77 2.96 -9.93
C MET A 56 -2.87 2.63 -10.94
N ASP A 57 -2.60 2.88 -12.22
CA ASP A 57 -3.48 2.40 -13.29
C ASP A 57 -3.26 0.90 -13.53
N ALA A 58 -4.32 0.12 -13.35
CA ALA A 58 -4.31 -1.33 -13.54
C ALA A 58 -4.01 -1.76 -14.99
N PHE A 59 -4.21 -0.87 -15.97
CA PHE A 59 -4.04 -1.17 -17.40
C PHE A 59 -2.77 -0.57 -18.02
N GLU A 60 -2.02 0.23 -17.28
CA GLU A 60 -0.81 0.92 -17.78
C GLU A 60 0.19 -0.03 -18.45
N LEU A 61 0.32 -1.25 -17.91
CA LEU A 61 1.20 -2.31 -18.41
C LEU A 61 0.43 -3.46 -19.09
N LEU A 62 -0.76 -3.19 -19.64
CA LEU A 62 -1.63 -4.15 -20.32
C LEU A 62 -2.02 -3.63 -21.72
N GLY A 63 -1.04 -3.34 -22.56
CA GLY A 63 -1.28 -2.98 -23.95
C GLY A 63 -1.96 -4.11 -24.74
N THR A 64 -2.72 -3.77 -25.78
CA THR A 64 -3.42 -4.76 -26.63
C THR A 64 -2.46 -5.79 -27.23
N GLU A 65 -1.24 -5.36 -27.61
CA GLU A 65 -0.21 -6.27 -28.12
C GLU A 65 0.33 -7.21 -27.05
N GLU A 66 0.50 -6.75 -25.81
CA GLU A 66 0.95 -7.60 -24.72
C GLU A 66 -0.09 -8.67 -24.38
N ILE A 67 -1.37 -8.27 -24.28
CA ILE A 67 -2.48 -9.20 -24.03
C ILE A 67 -2.55 -10.22 -25.17
N ARG A 68 -2.47 -9.78 -26.42
CA ARG A 68 -2.49 -10.69 -27.59
C ARG A 68 -1.31 -11.66 -27.57
N THR A 69 -0.13 -11.17 -27.23
CA THR A 69 1.08 -11.99 -27.14
C THR A 69 0.97 -13.02 -26.02
N ALA A 70 0.50 -12.61 -24.84
CA ALA A 70 0.27 -13.51 -23.70
C ALA A 70 -0.75 -14.61 -24.06
N LEU A 71 -1.85 -14.26 -24.74
CA LEU A 71 -2.85 -15.22 -25.20
C LEU A 71 -2.27 -16.23 -26.21
N ARG A 72 -1.51 -15.74 -27.20
CA ARG A 72 -0.87 -16.61 -28.20
C ARG A 72 0.15 -17.54 -27.56
N ASN A 73 0.98 -17.02 -26.66
CA ASN A 73 1.99 -17.81 -25.95
C ASN A 73 1.36 -18.86 -25.03
N ALA A 74 0.30 -18.52 -24.30
CA ALA A 74 -0.41 -19.47 -23.44
C ALA A 74 -1.13 -20.57 -24.25
N THR A 75 -1.55 -20.26 -25.48
CA THR A 75 -2.17 -21.25 -26.37
C THR A 75 -1.15 -22.15 -27.06
N GLY A 76 0.03 -21.60 -27.37
CA GLY A 76 1.08 -22.29 -28.13
C GLY A 76 0.69 -22.53 -29.59
N HIS A 77 0.93 -23.75 -30.09
CA HIS A 77 0.69 -24.11 -31.49
C HIS A 77 -0.79 -24.48 -31.81
N ARG A 78 -1.67 -24.48 -30.81
CA ARG A 78 -3.05 -24.98 -30.95
C ARG A 78 -4.01 -23.86 -31.34
N THR A 79 -5.12 -24.20 -31.97
CA THR A 79 -6.22 -23.23 -32.18
C THR A 79 -7.11 -23.24 -30.92
N PRO A 80 -7.23 -22.12 -30.19
CA PRO A 80 -8.01 -22.08 -28.96
C PRO A 80 -9.50 -21.97 -29.27
N LEU A 81 -10.33 -22.79 -28.63
CA LEU A 81 -11.79 -22.62 -28.62
C LEU A 81 -12.25 -21.62 -27.56
N PHE A 82 -11.46 -21.50 -26.48
CA PHE A 82 -11.70 -20.60 -25.35
C PHE A 82 -10.42 -19.87 -24.97
N ILE A 83 -10.56 -18.77 -24.24
CA ILE A 83 -9.44 -17.99 -23.72
C ILE A 83 -8.67 -18.84 -22.69
N PRO A 84 -7.33 -19.00 -22.82
CA PRO A 84 -6.53 -19.73 -21.84
C PRO A 84 -6.50 -19.03 -20.48
N GLU A 85 -6.82 -19.76 -19.41
CA GLU A 85 -6.77 -19.27 -18.02
C GLU A 85 -5.34 -18.86 -17.62
N ALA A 86 -4.33 -19.59 -18.07
CA ALA A 86 -2.93 -19.28 -17.81
C ALA A 86 -2.51 -17.88 -18.30
N ALA A 87 -3.09 -17.38 -19.40
CA ALA A 87 -2.82 -16.03 -19.86
C ALA A 87 -3.41 -14.98 -18.91
N PHE A 88 -4.64 -15.21 -18.43
CA PHE A 88 -5.30 -14.34 -17.46
C PHE A 88 -4.49 -14.29 -16.15
N GLU A 89 -4.14 -15.45 -15.59
CA GLU A 89 -3.35 -15.50 -14.36
C GLU A 89 -2.01 -14.79 -14.50
N LEU A 90 -1.29 -15.00 -15.60
CA LEU A 90 -0.01 -14.35 -15.85
C LEU A 90 -0.14 -12.82 -15.85
N LEU A 91 -1.15 -12.29 -16.54
CA LEU A 91 -1.39 -10.84 -16.61
C LEU A 91 -1.78 -10.26 -15.25
N VAL A 92 -2.62 -10.96 -14.47
CA VAL A 92 -3.01 -10.55 -13.12
C VAL A 92 -1.79 -10.57 -12.18
N ARG A 93 -0.99 -11.63 -12.18
CA ARG A 93 0.23 -11.74 -11.36
C ARG A 93 1.22 -10.60 -11.68
N LYS A 94 1.36 -10.21 -12.96
CA LYS A 94 2.18 -9.05 -13.38
C LYS A 94 1.68 -7.75 -12.73
N GLN A 95 0.38 -7.55 -12.59
CA GLN A 95 -0.18 -6.38 -11.91
C GLN A 95 0.01 -6.44 -10.39
N ILE A 96 -0.24 -7.60 -9.76
CA ILE A 96 -0.05 -7.78 -8.31
C ILE A 96 1.40 -7.53 -7.91
N HIS A 97 2.38 -7.94 -8.72
CA HIS A 97 3.79 -7.71 -8.43
C HIS A 97 4.14 -6.21 -8.30
N ARG A 98 3.41 -5.31 -8.98
CA ARG A 98 3.66 -3.87 -8.94
C ARG A 98 3.44 -3.26 -7.55
N PHE A 99 2.65 -3.90 -6.69
CA PHE A 99 2.40 -3.45 -5.32
C PHE A 99 3.64 -3.58 -4.42
N LEU A 100 4.63 -4.38 -4.82
CA LEU A 100 5.83 -4.60 -4.01
C LEU A 100 6.63 -3.31 -3.80
N ARG A 101 6.91 -2.57 -4.87
CA ARG A 101 7.70 -1.33 -4.80
C ARG A 101 7.09 -0.27 -3.85
N PRO A 102 5.81 0.14 -3.99
CA PRO A 102 5.21 1.11 -3.08
C PRO A 102 5.11 0.57 -1.64
N SER A 103 4.92 -0.74 -1.46
CA SER A 103 4.90 -1.35 -0.13
C SER A 103 6.27 -1.29 0.57
N LEU A 104 7.36 -1.54 -0.16
CA LEU A 104 8.72 -1.39 0.37
C LEU A 104 9.06 0.07 0.67
N ALA A 105 8.65 0.99 -0.21
CA ALA A 105 8.79 2.43 0.05
C ALA A 105 8.04 2.85 1.32
N CYS A 106 6.86 2.27 1.58
CA CYS A 106 6.13 2.48 2.83
C CYS A 106 6.93 2.04 4.07
N VAL A 107 7.59 0.88 4.02
CA VAL A 107 8.46 0.40 5.10
C VAL A 107 9.63 1.36 5.34
N ASP A 108 10.26 1.86 4.28
CA ASP A 108 11.34 2.84 4.38
C ASP A 108 10.89 4.13 5.08
N MET A 109 9.75 4.68 4.66
CA MET A 109 9.20 5.91 5.25
C MET A 109 8.86 5.76 6.73
N VAL A 110 8.32 4.62 7.14
CA VAL A 110 8.02 4.34 8.55
C VAL A 110 9.33 4.19 9.35
N TYR A 111 10.32 3.50 8.79
CA TYR A 111 11.64 3.36 9.43
C TYR A 111 12.32 4.73 9.65
N ASP A 112 12.24 5.63 8.67
CA ASP A 112 12.81 6.98 8.77
C ASP A 112 12.12 7.78 9.88
N GLU A 113 10.79 7.67 10.02
CA GLU A 113 10.04 8.34 11.08
C GLU A 113 10.37 7.77 12.47
N LEU A 114 10.49 6.44 12.61
CA LEU A 114 10.90 5.80 13.87
C LEU A 114 12.33 6.19 14.29
N THR A 115 13.22 6.39 13.31
CA THR A 115 14.58 6.89 13.53
C THR A 115 14.56 8.33 14.00
N ARG A 116 13.78 9.20 13.34
CA ARG A 116 13.61 10.60 13.73
C ARG A 116 13.04 10.75 15.15
N LEU A 117 12.07 9.92 15.51
CA LEU A 117 11.54 9.87 16.87
C LEU A 117 12.62 9.52 17.91
N ALA A 118 13.53 8.60 17.58
CA ALA A 118 14.57 8.15 18.51
C ALA A 118 15.49 9.32 18.88
N GLU A 119 15.86 10.13 17.88
CA GLU A 119 16.67 11.34 18.06
C GLU A 119 15.92 12.43 18.85
N PHE A 120 14.61 12.58 18.65
CA PHE A 120 13.79 13.56 19.36
C PHE A 120 13.70 13.28 20.87
N VAL A 121 13.50 12.02 21.25
CA VAL A 121 13.30 11.60 22.65
C VAL A 121 14.59 11.70 23.49
N GLU A 122 15.76 11.76 22.85
CA GLU A 122 17.06 11.86 23.52
C GLU A 122 17.29 13.19 24.29
N GLY A 123 16.45 14.20 24.10
CA GLY A 123 16.71 15.59 24.50
C GLY A 123 16.70 15.91 26.01
N ASN A 124 15.84 15.29 26.82
CA ASN A 124 15.49 15.88 28.13
C ASN A 124 16.22 15.31 29.37
N GLU A 125 16.48 14.00 29.45
CA GLU A 125 17.01 13.37 30.69
C GLU A 125 18.42 12.77 30.48
N LEU A 126 18.66 12.16 29.32
CA LEU A 126 19.92 11.48 28.98
C LEU A 126 21.07 12.45 28.66
N ALA A 127 20.79 13.74 28.47
CA ALA A 127 21.80 14.76 28.20
C ALA A 127 22.89 14.84 29.27
N ARG A 128 22.55 14.53 30.53
CA ARG A 128 23.48 14.51 31.67
C ARG A 128 24.47 13.34 31.64
N PHE A 129 24.19 12.29 30.85
CA PHE A 129 24.99 11.07 30.77
C PHE A 129 25.39 10.76 29.32
N PRO A 130 26.36 11.48 28.73
CA PRO A 130 26.66 11.40 27.30
C PRO A 130 27.09 10.02 26.80
N LYS A 131 27.79 9.23 27.64
CA LYS A 131 28.15 7.84 27.30
C LYS A 131 26.93 6.93 27.24
N LEU A 132 26.02 7.07 28.21
CA LEU A 132 24.77 6.30 28.27
C LEU A 132 23.86 6.68 27.09
N ARG A 133 23.72 7.98 26.82
CA ARG A 133 22.94 8.49 25.68
C ARG A 133 23.36 7.85 24.36
N ARG A 134 24.66 7.86 24.05
CA ARG A 134 25.18 7.22 22.83
C ARG A 134 24.87 5.72 22.78
N ALA A 135 25.10 5.01 23.89
CA ALA A 135 24.82 3.57 23.95
C ALA A 135 23.33 3.25 23.74
N VAL A 136 22.41 4.06 24.28
CA VAL A 136 20.96 3.92 24.09
C VAL A 136 20.55 4.22 22.65
N SER A 137 21.07 5.30 22.06
CA SER A 137 20.84 5.67 20.66
C SER A 137 21.29 4.56 19.72
N ASP A 138 22.54 4.10 19.88
CA ASP A 138 23.13 3.04 19.06
C ASP A 138 22.33 1.74 19.19
N ALA A 139 21.90 1.38 20.40
CA ALA A 139 21.08 0.19 20.64
C ALA A 139 19.71 0.30 19.96
N THR A 140 19.08 1.48 20.01
CA THR A 140 17.77 1.73 19.40
C THR A 140 17.85 1.68 17.88
N LEU A 141 18.81 2.38 17.28
CA LEU A 141 19.03 2.37 15.83
C LEU A 141 19.40 0.99 15.31
N LYS A 142 20.21 0.24 16.07
CA LYS A 142 20.53 -1.16 15.77
C LYS A 142 19.27 -2.02 15.77
N LEU A 143 18.43 -1.91 16.80
CA LEU A 143 17.18 -2.65 16.89
C LEU A 143 16.25 -2.33 15.70
N LEU A 144 16.07 -1.04 15.37
CA LEU A 144 15.24 -0.64 14.23
C LEU A 144 15.75 -1.26 12.92
N ARG A 145 17.07 -1.24 12.69
CA ARG A 145 17.68 -1.83 11.50
C ARG A 145 17.50 -3.34 11.45
N GLU A 146 17.67 -4.03 12.57
CA GLU A 146 17.47 -5.48 12.68
C GLU A 146 16.01 -5.87 12.45
N ARG A 147 15.04 -5.04 12.84
CA ARG A 147 13.60 -5.27 12.63
C ARG A 147 13.11 -4.88 11.23
N LYS A 148 13.80 -3.96 10.55
CA LYS A 148 13.47 -3.60 9.16
C LYS A 148 13.57 -4.79 8.21
N LYS A 149 14.64 -5.60 8.34
CA LYS A 149 14.87 -6.77 7.46
C LYS A 149 13.71 -7.80 7.47
N PRO A 150 13.28 -8.36 8.60
CA PRO A 150 12.17 -9.31 8.63
C PRO A 150 10.84 -8.67 8.20
N THR A 151 10.68 -7.36 8.37
CA THR A 151 9.50 -6.64 7.89
C THR A 151 9.47 -6.59 6.36
N ILE A 152 10.61 -6.33 5.72
CA ILE A 152 10.75 -6.38 4.26
C ILE A 152 10.45 -7.80 3.75
N GLU A 153 11.02 -8.83 4.39
CA GLU A 153 10.77 -10.24 4.03
C GLU A 153 9.29 -10.62 4.15
N MET A 154 8.60 -10.10 5.17
CA MET A 154 7.15 -10.27 5.33
C MET A 154 6.37 -9.58 4.21
N VAL A 155 6.73 -8.35 3.81
CA VAL A 155 6.10 -7.66 2.68
C VAL A 155 6.27 -8.43 1.38
N HIS A 156 7.47 -8.96 1.12
CA HIS A 156 7.71 -9.86 -0.02
C HIS A 156 6.80 -11.07 0.02
N SER A 157 6.73 -11.74 1.18
CA SER A 157 5.89 -12.92 1.39
C SER A 157 4.41 -12.62 1.13
N LEU A 158 3.91 -11.46 1.58
CA LEU A 158 2.53 -11.04 1.34
C LEU A 158 2.22 -10.91 -0.16
N VAL A 159 3.08 -10.23 -0.91
CA VAL A 159 2.89 -10.08 -2.36
C VAL A 159 3.01 -11.44 -3.08
N GLU A 160 3.93 -12.29 -2.66
CA GLU A 160 4.08 -13.65 -3.21
C GLU A 160 2.87 -14.54 -2.93
N MET A 161 2.26 -14.44 -1.73
CA MET A 161 1.03 -15.14 -1.40
C MET A 161 -0.12 -14.71 -2.31
N GLU A 162 -0.33 -13.40 -2.49
CA GLU A 162 -1.37 -12.89 -3.40
C GLU A 162 -1.12 -13.30 -4.86
N MET A 163 0.14 -13.38 -5.28
CA MET A 163 0.47 -13.89 -6.60
C MET A 163 0.27 -15.40 -6.72
N SER A 164 0.36 -16.19 -5.65
CA SER A 164 0.40 -17.66 -5.71
C SER A 164 -0.91 -18.26 -6.23
N TYR A 165 -2.04 -17.68 -5.86
CA TYR A 165 -3.38 -18.16 -6.19
C TYR A 165 -4.34 -17.00 -6.44
N VAL A 166 -5.00 -16.99 -7.61
CA VAL A 166 -6.02 -16.01 -7.96
C VAL A 166 -7.41 -16.57 -7.64
N ASN A 167 -8.06 -16.04 -6.62
CA ASN A 167 -9.37 -16.49 -6.19
C ASN A 167 -10.50 -15.97 -7.09
N THR A 168 -10.91 -16.78 -8.07
CA THR A 168 -12.04 -16.46 -8.97
C THR A 168 -13.42 -16.68 -8.34
N TYR A 169 -13.49 -17.24 -7.13
CA TYR A 169 -14.72 -17.39 -6.34
C TYR A 169 -15.03 -16.19 -5.43
N HIS A 170 -14.15 -15.19 -5.40
CA HIS A 170 -14.34 -14.00 -4.58
C HIS A 170 -15.66 -13.29 -4.95
N PRO A 171 -16.48 -12.83 -3.98
CA PRO A 171 -17.79 -12.22 -4.25
C PRO A 171 -17.72 -11.00 -5.17
N ASP A 172 -16.63 -10.23 -5.08
CA ASP A 172 -16.41 -9.04 -5.91
C ASP A 172 -15.80 -9.36 -7.29
N PHE A 173 -15.44 -10.63 -7.55
CA PHE A 173 -14.89 -11.03 -8.84
C PHE A 173 -15.98 -11.06 -9.91
N VAL A 174 -15.89 -10.15 -10.87
CA VAL A 174 -16.77 -10.13 -12.05
C VAL A 174 -16.30 -11.17 -13.04
N GLY A 175 -16.79 -12.40 -12.90
CA GLY A 175 -16.47 -13.49 -13.82
C GLY A 175 -16.91 -13.23 -15.26
N GLY A 176 -16.37 -14.02 -16.20
CA GLY A 176 -16.49 -13.79 -17.64
C GLY A 176 -17.92 -13.59 -18.16
N ARG A 177 -18.91 -14.33 -17.65
CA ARG A 177 -20.32 -14.16 -18.07
C ARG A 177 -20.89 -12.79 -17.67
N LYS A 178 -20.59 -12.31 -16.46
CA LYS A 178 -21.04 -10.99 -15.98
C LYS A 178 -20.30 -9.87 -16.71
N ALA A 179 -19.00 -10.03 -16.95
CA ALA A 179 -18.19 -9.06 -17.68
C ALA A 179 -18.67 -8.89 -19.13
N ILE A 180 -18.91 -10.00 -19.82
CA ILE A 180 -19.50 -10.02 -21.17
C ILE A 180 -20.88 -9.35 -21.15
N GLY A 181 -21.74 -9.70 -20.19
CA GLY A 181 -23.04 -9.05 -20.02
C GLY A 181 -22.97 -7.54 -19.83
N ALA A 182 -22.00 -7.04 -19.08
CA ALA A 182 -21.78 -5.61 -18.88
C ALA A 182 -21.34 -4.89 -20.17
N ILE A 183 -20.42 -5.49 -20.94
CA ILE A 183 -19.92 -4.93 -22.21
C ILE A 183 -21.05 -4.88 -23.26
N PHE A 184 -21.78 -5.98 -23.44
CA PHE A 184 -22.87 -6.06 -24.41
C PHE A 184 -24.13 -5.30 -23.96
N GLY A 185 -24.34 -5.15 -22.65
CA GLY A 185 -25.38 -4.28 -22.08
C GLY A 185 -25.14 -2.80 -22.37
N PHE A 186 -23.87 -2.36 -22.34
CA PHE A 186 -23.48 -0.98 -22.66
C PHE A 186 -23.74 -0.60 -24.12
N HIS A 187 -23.63 -1.55 -25.06
CA HIS A 187 -23.87 -1.30 -26.48
C HIS A 187 -25.35 -1.07 -26.84
N ARG A 188 -26.31 -1.51 -26.00
CA ARG A 188 -27.74 -1.23 -26.24
C ARG A 188 -28.12 0.22 -25.94
N THR A 189 -27.43 0.89 -25.02
CA THR A 189 -27.77 2.27 -24.61
C THR A 189 -27.30 3.32 -25.61
N VAL A 190 -26.25 3.04 -26.39
CA VAL A 190 -25.76 3.96 -27.44
C VAL A 190 -26.60 3.88 -28.71
N ALA A 191 -27.16 2.71 -29.05
CA ALA A 191 -27.95 2.53 -30.27
C ALA A 191 -29.36 3.16 -30.22
N VAL A 192 -29.88 3.52 -29.04
CA VAL A 192 -31.23 4.11 -28.91
C VAL A 192 -31.22 5.65 -29.10
N ARG A 193 -30.05 6.31 -29.08
CA ARG A 193 -29.99 7.78 -29.24
C ARG A 193 -30.01 8.30 -30.68
N THR A 194 -29.85 7.46 -31.70
CA THR A 194 -29.81 7.90 -33.10
C THR A 194 -31.06 7.57 -33.94
N CYS A 195 -32.07 6.90 -33.38
CA CYS A 195 -33.28 6.51 -34.13
C CYS A 195 -34.60 6.93 -33.44
N GLY A 196 -34.62 8.13 -32.85
CA GLY A 196 -35.78 8.66 -32.13
C GLY A 196 -35.98 10.15 -32.33
N ALA A 197 -35.90 10.64 -33.57
CA ALA A 197 -36.17 12.06 -33.89
C ALA A 197 -37.07 12.20 -35.13
N VAL A 198 -38.21 11.51 -35.17
CA VAL A 198 -39.34 11.92 -36.03
C VAL A 198 -40.64 11.55 -35.33
N ARG A 199 -41.13 12.40 -34.42
CA ARG A 199 -42.56 12.50 -34.07
C ARG A 199 -42.79 13.69 -33.15
N GLY A 200 -43.45 14.72 -33.67
CA GLY A 200 -44.07 15.75 -32.82
C GLY A 200 -43.94 17.18 -33.32
N LEU A 201 -44.40 17.48 -34.54
CA LEU A 201 -44.83 18.84 -34.89
C LEU A 201 -46.08 18.76 -35.78
N ALA A 202 -47.15 19.41 -35.32
CA ALA A 202 -48.38 19.82 -36.02
C ALA A 202 -49.69 19.21 -35.49
N GLN A 203 -50.16 19.73 -34.35
CA GLN A 203 -51.60 19.99 -34.12
C GLN A 203 -51.76 21.30 -33.36
N SER A 204 -52.03 22.37 -34.09
CA SER A 204 -52.75 23.57 -33.62
C SER A 204 -53.16 24.39 -34.84
N GLY A 205 -54.44 24.38 -35.21
CA GLY A 205 -54.95 25.22 -36.29
C GLY A 205 -56.34 24.83 -36.74
N GLN A 206 -57.31 25.55 -36.18
CA GLN A 206 -58.76 25.59 -36.43
C GLN A 206 -59.63 24.57 -35.69
#